data_AF-A0A8T3RDD4-F1
#
_entry.id   AF-A0A8T3RDD4-F1
#
_cell.length_a   1.000
_cell.length_b   1.000
_cell.length_c   1.000
_cell.angle_alpha   90.00
_cell.angle_beta   90.00
_cell.angle_gamma   90.00
#
_symmetry.space_group_name_H-M   'P 1'
#
loop_
_entity.id
_entity.type
_entity.pdbx_description
1 polymer ?
#
loop_
_entity_poly.entity_id
_entity_poly.type
_entity_poly.pdbx_seq_one_letter_code
_entity_poly.pdbx_strand_id
1 'polypeptide(L)'
;MSLAEPPLHEVGDVPGGGEADLTPEPALHRALGLTDHELEEIRARLGRDPNDLELAMFSVMWSEHCSYKSSRSLLRTLPTAGEGVVAGPGENAGVVRIGDGLAVAFKLESHNHPSAVEPYQGAATGVGGILRDIFTMGARPIAILDALKFGDPADARTRHLVRGVVRGVGGYGNCVGVPTVGGELVFHPSYAFNPLVNVMAIGLLDERDLTRAAAPGPGNLAVLFGSTTGRDGIGGASVLASATFGESHSADGAKRPTVQVGDPFAEKLLIEASLELIGERLLEGLQDLGAGGITCATSETADRAGTGIEVDLDAIPRRERGMAPFEVMISESQERMLAIVRPERLEAVLAICRRWGLPAAVVGRVTDDGDVTVVSRQGVGESGTPRELARIPARALTSEAIVYDREARPPTHIRRAPAPGAPELPHDGLPERGMDPGAVLVALLGDPNL
;
A
#
# COMPACT_ATOMS: atom_id res chain seq x y z
N MET A 1 15.46 -85.98 -8.41
CA MET A 1 14.76 -84.78 -7.92
C MET A 1 15.75 -83.64 -8.06
N SER A 2 15.97 -83.06 -9.24
CA SER A 2 15.15 -82.02 -9.90
C SER A 2 14.67 -80.94 -8.95
N LEU A 3 15.19 -79.71 -9.17
CA LEU A 3 14.62 -78.36 -9.00
C LEU A 3 15.85 -77.40 -9.07
N ALA A 4 16.34 -77.06 -10.27
CA ALA A 4 15.89 -75.97 -11.15
C ALA A 4 16.12 -74.57 -10.53
N GLU A 5 17.17 -73.89 -11.02
CA GLU A 5 17.48 -72.47 -10.79
C GLU A 5 16.42 -71.57 -11.45
N PRO A 6 15.98 -70.46 -10.80
CA PRO A 6 15.15 -69.47 -11.47
C PRO A 6 15.99 -68.53 -12.36
N PRO A 7 15.41 -67.96 -13.43
CA PRO A 7 16.16 -67.31 -14.50
C PRO A 7 16.56 -65.87 -14.19
N LEU A 8 17.67 -65.48 -14.82
CA LEU A 8 18.16 -64.11 -14.97
C LEU A 8 17.07 -63.22 -15.60
N HIS A 9 16.66 -62.16 -14.89
CA HIS A 9 15.85 -61.12 -15.49
C HIS A 9 16.73 -60.18 -16.32
N GLU A 10 16.32 -60.03 -17.57
CA GLU A 10 16.91 -59.16 -18.59
C GLU A 10 17.03 -57.71 -18.13
N VAL A 11 18.18 -57.12 -18.48
CA VAL A 11 18.46 -55.69 -18.39
C VAL A 11 17.55 -54.97 -19.37
N GLY A 12 16.48 -54.36 -18.85
CA GLY A 12 15.64 -53.46 -19.61
C GLY A 12 16.40 -52.18 -19.96
N ASP A 13 16.29 -51.78 -21.23
CA ASP A 13 16.80 -50.54 -21.80
C ASP A 13 16.55 -49.34 -20.88
N VAL A 14 17.62 -48.57 -20.64
CA VAL A 14 17.53 -47.22 -20.07
C VAL A 14 16.95 -46.31 -21.15
N PRO A 15 15.72 -45.77 -21.02
CA PRO A 15 15.23 -44.80 -21.96
C PRO A 15 16.09 -43.54 -21.84
N GLY A 16 16.59 -43.09 -22.98
CA GLY A 16 17.49 -41.95 -23.13
C GLY A 16 16.99 -40.70 -22.42
N GLY A 17 17.97 -39.87 -22.05
CA GLY A 17 17.77 -38.59 -21.37
C GLY A 17 16.65 -37.79 -22.01
N GLY A 18 15.57 -37.61 -21.25
CA GLY A 18 14.63 -36.55 -21.53
C GLY A 18 15.38 -35.24 -21.41
N GLU A 19 15.44 -34.50 -22.52
CA GLU A 19 15.68 -33.07 -22.50
C GLU A 19 14.77 -32.49 -21.41
N ALA A 20 15.39 -31.92 -20.37
CA ALA A 20 14.65 -31.09 -19.43
C ALA A 20 13.92 -30.05 -20.29
N ASP A 21 12.60 -30.06 -20.20
CA ASP A 21 11.72 -29.06 -20.78
C ASP A 21 12.07 -27.72 -20.11
N LEU A 22 13.12 -27.07 -20.62
CA LEU A 22 13.57 -25.75 -20.22
C LEU A 22 12.57 -24.76 -20.80
N THR A 23 11.40 -24.69 -20.17
CA THR A 23 10.56 -23.51 -20.28
C THR A 23 11.46 -22.32 -19.92
N PRO A 24 11.69 -21.36 -20.84
CA PRO A 24 12.59 -20.26 -20.57
C PRO A 24 12.05 -19.49 -19.37
N GLU A 25 12.92 -19.24 -18.38
CA GLU A 25 12.52 -18.43 -17.23
C GLU A 25 11.96 -17.10 -17.75
N PRO A 26 10.79 -16.66 -17.23
CA PRO A 26 10.19 -15.42 -17.68
C PRO A 26 11.15 -14.26 -17.43
N ALA A 27 11.31 -13.39 -18.42
CA ALA A 27 12.12 -12.18 -18.30
C ALA A 27 11.76 -11.39 -17.02
N LEU A 28 12.76 -10.80 -16.37
CA LEU A 28 12.64 -10.19 -15.03
C LEU A 28 11.47 -9.20 -14.93
N HIS A 29 11.25 -8.35 -15.94
CA HIS A 29 10.15 -7.39 -15.93
C HIS A 29 8.78 -8.06 -15.82
N ARG A 30 8.56 -9.17 -16.54
CA ARG A 30 7.30 -9.94 -16.46
C ARG A 30 7.16 -10.62 -15.10
N ALA A 31 8.25 -11.14 -14.54
CA ALA A 31 8.26 -11.70 -13.20
C ALA A 31 7.89 -10.66 -12.12
N LEU A 32 8.24 -9.39 -12.37
CA LEU A 32 7.90 -8.24 -11.53
C LEU A 32 6.49 -7.67 -11.80
N GLY A 33 5.73 -8.21 -12.75
CA GLY A 33 4.37 -7.77 -13.08
C GLY A 33 4.28 -6.65 -14.14
N LEU A 34 5.37 -6.30 -14.78
CA LEU A 34 5.39 -5.35 -15.91
C LEU A 34 5.10 -6.07 -17.23
N THR A 35 4.40 -5.39 -18.13
CA THR A 35 4.20 -5.81 -19.52
C THR A 35 5.40 -5.46 -20.39
N ASP A 36 5.50 -6.07 -21.57
CA ASP A 36 6.55 -5.73 -22.55
C ASP A 36 6.45 -4.28 -23.02
N HIS A 37 5.22 -3.78 -23.19
CA HIS A 37 4.97 -2.38 -23.55
C HIS A 37 5.44 -1.43 -22.44
N GLU A 38 5.18 -1.76 -21.17
CA GLU A 38 5.70 -0.95 -20.04
C GLU A 38 7.22 -0.94 -20.00
N LEU A 39 7.90 -2.05 -20.32
CA LEU A 39 9.36 -2.08 -20.44
C LEU A 39 9.87 -1.14 -21.55
N GLU A 40 9.23 -1.11 -22.71
CA GLU A 40 9.58 -0.20 -23.80
C GLU A 40 9.40 1.27 -23.39
N GLU A 41 8.31 1.58 -22.69
CA GLU A 41 8.01 2.91 -22.16
C GLU A 41 8.99 3.35 -21.06
N ILE A 42 9.48 2.42 -20.23
CA ILE A 42 10.55 2.65 -19.24
C ILE A 42 11.85 3.01 -19.97
N ARG A 43 12.24 2.22 -20.98
CA ARG A 43 13.44 2.49 -21.79
C ARG A 43 13.38 3.86 -22.46
N ALA A 44 12.21 4.23 -22.98
CA ALA A 44 12.00 5.54 -23.60
C ALA A 44 12.19 6.69 -22.60
N ARG A 45 11.68 6.56 -21.36
CA ARG A 45 11.84 7.57 -20.30
C ARG A 45 13.27 7.67 -19.77
N LEU A 46 13.99 6.56 -19.68
CA LEU A 46 15.37 6.53 -19.22
C LEU A 46 16.38 6.88 -20.32
N GLY A 47 16.02 6.70 -21.59
CA GLY A 47 16.95 6.78 -22.73
C GLY A 47 17.98 5.64 -22.76
N ARG A 48 17.79 4.58 -21.98
CA ARG A 48 18.67 3.42 -21.84
C ARG A 48 17.92 2.22 -21.27
N ASP A 49 18.58 1.05 -21.25
CA ASP A 49 18.06 -0.10 -20.51
C ASP A 49 18.07 0.17 -18.99
N PRO A 50 16.98 -0.16 -18.27
CA PRO A 50 16.96 -0.15 -16.81
C PRO A 50 17.76 -1.34 -16.25
N ASN A 51 18.38 -1.15 -15.09
CA ASN A 51 18.93 -2.27 -14.32
C ASN A 51 17.87 -2.94 -13.42
N ASP A 52 18.22 -4.05 -12.76
CA ASP A 52 17.27 -4.82 -11.95
C ASP A 52 16.63 -4.02 -10.80
N LEU A 53 17.39 -3.13 -10.16
CA LEU A 53 16.87 -2.25 -9.10
C LEU A 53 15.88 -1.24 -9.69
N GLU A 54 16.22 -0.62 -10.82
CA GLU A 54 15.35 0.34 -11.50
C GLU A 54 14.07 -0.33 -11.98
N LEU A 55 14.16 -1.54 -12.56
CA LEU A 55 12.98 -2.34 -12.93
C LEU A 55 12.10 -2.65 -11.74
N ALA A 56 12.68 -2.99 -10.58
CA ALA A 56 11.91 -3.24 -9.37
C ALA A 56 11.23 -1.96 -8.83
N MET A 57 11.90 -0.81 -8.92
CA MET A 57 11.31 0.48 -8.57
C MET A 57 10.13 0.83 -9.50
N PHE A 58 10.32 0.69 -10.81
CA PHE A 58 9.24 0.89 -11.79
C PHE A 58 8.08 -0.09 -11.61
N SER A 59 8.35 -1.36 -11.32
CA SER A 59 7.29 -2.37 -11.22
C SER A 59 6.28 -2.07 -10.12
N VAL A 60 6.75 -1.54 -9.00
CA VAL A 60 5.86 -1.12 -7.91
C VAL A 60 5.18 0.21 -8.24
N MET A 61 5.94 1.20 -8.70
CA MET A 61 5.39 2.54 -8.96
C MET A 61 4.39 2.56 -10.13
N TRP A 62 4.55 1.68 -11.12
CA TRP A 62 3.62 1.52 -12.25
C TRP A 62 2.60 0.38 -12.05
N SER A 63 2.51 -0.18 -10.84
CA SER A 63 1.41 -1.08 -10.50
C SER A 63 0.07 -0.33 -10.56
N GLU A 64 -1.05 -1.05 -10.74
CA GLU A 64 -2.37 -0.40 -10.69
C GLU A 64 -2.63 0.25 -9.33
N HIS A 65 -2.10 -0.37 -8.26
CA HIS A 65 -2.23 0.11 -6.89
C HIS A 65 -1.59 1.49 -6.67
N CYS A 66 -0.39 1.74 -7.20
CA CYS A 66 0.31 3.01 -7.02
C CYS A 66 -0.05 4.05 -8.09
N SER A 67 -0.08 3.65 -9.37
CA SER A 67 -0.21 4.60 -10.49
C SER A 67 -1.66 4.92 -10.86
N TYR A 68 -2.62 4.08 -10.45
CA TYR A 68 -4.01 4.15 -10.90
C TYR A 68 -4.11 4.14 -12.43
N LYS A 69 -3.20 3.44 -13.12
CA LYS A 69 -3.05 3.51 -14.60
C LYS A 69 -4.33 3.26 -15.38
N SER A 70 -5.32 2.54 -14.85
CA SER A 70 -6.61 2.32 -15.52
C SER A 70 -7.72 3.28 -15.09
N SER A 71 -7.59 3.97 -13.95
CA SER A 71 -8.65 4.79 -13.35
C SER A 71 -8.31 6.27 -13.23
N ARG A 72 -7.03 6.66 -13.28
CA ARG A 72 -6.54 8.04 -13.10
C ARG A 72 -7.21 9.02 -14.07
N SER A 73 -7.43 8.62 -15.32
CA SER A 73 -8.11 9.45 -16.33
C SER A 73 -9.57 9.74 -15.96
N LEU A 74 -10.28 8.74 -15.44
CA LEU A 74 -11.68 8.86 -15.01
C LEU A 74 -11.79 9.67 -13.72
N LEU A 75 -10.92 9.41 -12.74
CA LEU A 75 -10.93 10.11 -11.45
C LEU A 75 -10.67 11.62 -11.59
N ARG A 76 -9.91 12.05 -12.59
CA ARG A 76 -9.69 13.47 -12.93
C ARG A 76 -10.96 14.21 -13.34
N THR A 77 -12.05 13.51 -13.66
CA THR A 77 -13.34 14.13 -14.00
C THR A 77 -14.15 14.55 -12.78
N LEU A 78 -13.78 14.08 -11.58
CA LEU A 78 -14.47 14.43 -10.35
C LEU A 78 -14.17 15.89 -9.94
N PRO A 79 -15.18 16.65 -9.46
CA PRO A 79 -14.95 18.00 -8.98
C PRO A 79 -14.14 18.00 -7.67
N THR A 80 -13.08 18.81 -7.62
CA THR A 80 -12.15 18.85 -6.48
C THR A 80 -12.06 20.21 -5.78
N ALA A 81 -12.74 21.24 -6.30
CA ALA A 81 -12.70 22.59 -5.75
C ALA A 81 -13.96 22.91 -4.92
N GLY A 82 -13.76 23.64 -3.82
CA GLY A 82 -14.83 24.15 -2.95
C GLY A 82 -14.27 25.10 -1.89
N GLU A 83 -15.11 26.00 -1.36
CA GLU A 83 -14.71 27.08 -0.44
C GLU A 83 -13.99 26.58 0.84
N GLY A 84 -14.38 25.39 1.32
CA GLY A 84 -13.78 24.77 2.50
C GLY A 84 -12.59 23.86 2.22
N VAL A 85 -12.22 23.59 0.96
CA VAL A 85 -11.14 22.65 0.62
C VAL A 85 -9.78 23.34 0.82
N VAL A 86 -9.00 22.83 1.78
CA VAL A 86 -7.64 23.32 2.08
C VAL A 86 -6.59 22.49 1.34
N ALA A 87 -6.77 21.16 1.30
CA ALA A 87 -5.98 20.23 0.51
C ALA A 87 -6.91 19.22 -0.18
N GLY A 88 -6.75 19.09 -1.51
CA GLY A 88 -7.51 18.15 -2.34
C GLY A 88 -6.69 16.93 -2.75
N PRO A 89 -7.15 16.16 -3.77
CA PRO A 89 -6.40 15.02 -4.29
C PRO A 89 -4.98 15.40 -4.74
N GLY A 90 -3.98 14.62 -4.33
CA GLY A 90 -2.56 14.84 -4.62
C GLY A 90 -1.67 14.88 -3.38
N GLU A 91 -2.26 15.15 -2.22
CA GLU A 91 -1.66 14.96 -0.89
C GLU A 91 -2.14 13.62 -0.27
N ASN A 92 -1.59 13.23 0.87
CA ASN A 92 -1.91 11.94 1.50
C ASN A 92 -3.36 11.87 1.97
N ALA A 93 -3.95 12.98 2.43
CA ALA A 93 -5.36 13.04 2.81
C ALA A 93 -6.03 14.34 2.35
N GLY A 94 -7.36 14.28 2.19
CA GLY A 94 -8.16 15.48 1.94
C GLY A 94 -8.32 16.30 3.22
N VAL A 95 -8.22 17.62 3.13
CA VAL A 95 -8.32 18.53 4.28
C VAL A 95 -9.38 19.58 4.01
N VAL A 96 -10.31 19.72 4.95
CA VAL A 96 -11.39 20.71 4.90
C VAL A 96 -11.38 21.61 6.14
N ARG A 97 -11.59 22.90 5.94
CA ARG A 97 -11.73 23.88 7.02
C ARG A 97 -13.05 23.69 7.74
N ILE A 98 -13.01 23.80 9.07
CA ILE A 98 -14.21 23.71 9.93
C ILE A 98 -14.47 24.98 10.77
N GLY A 99 -13.63 26.01 10.64
CA GLY A 99 -13.76 27.29 11.36
C GLY A 99 -12.74 27.45 12.48
N ASP A 100 -12.66 28.65 13.06
CA ASP A 100 -11.77 28.99 14.20
C ASP A 100 -10.28 28.64 13.99
N GLY A 101 -9.81 28.66 12.74
CA GLY A 101 -8.43 28.26 12.39
C GLY A 101 -8.19 26.75 12.41
N LEU A 102 -9.24 25.94 12.55
CA LEU A 102 -9.19 24.49 12.57
C LEU A 102 -9.60 23.90 11.22
N ALA A 103 -9.01 22.75 10.91
CA ALA A 103 -9.36 21.91 9.79
C ALA A 103 -9.45 20.43 10.19
N VAL A 104 -10.08 19.64 9.32
CA VAL A 104 -10.22 18.19 9.45
C VAL A 104 -9.55 17.54 8.26
N ALA A 105 -8.60 16.65 8.53
CA ALA A 105 -8.05 15.73 7.55
C ALA A 105 -8.85 14.43 7.55
N PHE A 106 -9.14 13.88 6.37
CA PHE A 106 -9.78 12.58 6.24
C PHE A 106 -9.36 11.86 4.96
N LYS A 107 -9.32 10.53 5.03
CA LYS A 107 -9.05 9.65 3.90
C LYS A 107 -9.74 8.32 4.16
N LEU A 108 -10.08 7.62 3.09
CA LEU A 108 -10.57 6.23 3.09
C LEU A 108 -9.61 5.40 2.25
N GLU A 109 -9.11 4.29 2.80
CA GLU A 109 -8.29 3.32 2.10
C GLU A 109 -8.93 1.93 2.11
N SER A 110 -8.39 1.03 1.28
CA SER A 110 -8.83 -0.37 1.20
C SER A 110 -7.68 -1.33 1.41
N HIS A 111 -7.94 -2.43 2.12
CA HIS A 111 -6.98 -3.51 2.33
C HIS A 111 -7.61 -4.89 2.04
N ASN A 112 -8.29 -4.96 0.89
CA ASN A 112 -9.12 -6.10 0.48
C ASN A 112 -8.34 -7.41 0.35
N HIS A 113 -7.33 -7.43 -0.53
CA HIS A 113 -6.57 -8.65 -0.83
C HIS A 113 -5.82 -9.19 0.41
N PRO A 114 -5.07 -8.37 1.18
CA PRO A 114 -4.46 -8.83 2.43
C PRO A 114 -5.49 -9.37 3.42
N SER A 115 -6.64 -8.70 3.58
CA SER A 115 -7.70 -9.14 4.51
C SER A 115 -8.41 -10.43 4.06
N ALA A 116 -8.42 -10.73 2.76
CA ALA A 116 -8.95 -11.99 2.24
C ALA A 116 -8.03 -13.18 2.56
N VAL A 117 -6.73 -12.93 2.69
CA VAL A 117 -5.69 -13.94 2.95
C VAL A 117 -5.44 -14.11 4.45
N GLU A 118 -5.22 -13.02 5.17
CA GLU A 118 -5.05 -12.98 6.63
C GLU A 118 -5.91 -11.83 7.19
N PRO A 119 -7.10 -12.13 7.73
CA PRO A 119 -8.11 -11.10 8.00
C PRO A 119 -7.77 -10.20 9.19
N TYR A 120 -7.01 -10.67 10.17
CA TYR A 120 -6.67 -9.84 11.32
C TYR A 120 -5.60 -8.81 10.94
N GLN A 121 -4.49 -9.30 10.39
CA GLN A 121 -3.34 -8.50 10.00
C GLN A 121 -3.69 -7.60 8.83
N GLY A 122 -4.40 -8.09 7.81
CA GLY A 122 -4.84 -7.26 6.70
C GLY A 122 -5.72 -6.09 7.16
N ALA A 123 -6.65 -6.31 8.07
CA ALA A 123 -7.45 -5.21 8.59
C ALA A 123 -6.61 -4.26 9.48
N ALA A 124 -5.74 -4.81 10.33
CA ALA A 124 -4.90 -4.04 11.24
C ALA A 124 -3.90 -3.12 10.51
N THR A 125 -3.21 -3.62 9.49
CA THR A 125 -2.29 -2.81 8.67
C THR A 125 -3.04 -1.76 7.85
N GLY A 126 -4.27 -2.06 7.43
CA GLY A 126 -5.17 -1.06 6.83
C GLY A 126 -5.49 0.10 7.78
N VAL A 127 -5.71 -0.18 9.07
CA VAL A 127 -5.86 0.88 10.09
C VAL A 127 -4.56 1.66 10.29
N GLY A 128 -3.42 0.97 10.39
CA GLY A 128 -2.11 1.62 10.52
C GLY A 128 -1.81 2.58 9.38
N GLY A 129 -1.98 2.13 8.13
CA GLY A 129 -1.79 2.94 6.92
C GLY A 129 -2.65 4.19 6.93
N ILE A 130 -3.96 4.04 7.14
CA ILE A 130 -4.86 5.20 7.10
C ILE A 130 -4.60 6.20 8.23
N LEU A 131 -4.14 5.75 9.39
CA LEU A 131 -3.72 6.66 10.46
C LEU A 131 -2.47 7.46 10.06
N ARG A 132 -1.49 6.81 9.40
CA ARG A 132 -0.28 7.47 8.86
C ARG A 132 -0.60 8.57 7.88
N ASP A 133 -1.51 8.32 6.96
CA ASP A 133 -1.97 9.36 6.02
C ASP A 133 -2.46 10.62 6.74
N ILE A 134 -3.24 10.44 7.83
CA ILE A 134 -3.84 11.55 8.57
C ILE A 134 -2.80 12.35 9.33
N PHE A 135 -1.92 11.72 10.11
CA PHE A 135 -0.96 12.49 10.91
C PHE A 135 0.20 13.03 10.09
N THR A 136 0.46 12.48 8.90
CA THR A 136 1.41 13.07 7.95
C THR A 136 0.98 14.47 7.51
N MET A 137 -0.33 14.73 7.46
CA MET A 137 -0.88 16.07 7.19
C MET A 137 -0.75 17.04 8.39
N GLY A 138 -0.23 16.58 9.54
CA GLY A 138 -0.23 17.34 10.80
C GLY A 138 -1.51 17.20 11.62
N ALA A 139 -2.42 16.32 11.22
CA ALA A 139 -3.68 16.11 11.91
C ALA A 139 -3.59 15.00 12.94
N ARG A 140 -4.00 15.27 14.18
CA ARG A 140 -4.12 14.23 15.20
C ARG A 140 -5.30 13.34 14.87
N PRO A 141 -5.14 12.03 14.67
CA PRO A 141 -6.27 11.13 14.44
C PRO A 141 -7.19 11.12 15.66
N ILE A 142 -8.50 11.29 15.42
CA ILE A 142 -9.53 11.35 16.46
C ILE A 142 -10.61 10.29 16.31
N ALA A 143 -10.77 9.72 15.11
CA ALA A 143 -11.79 8.71 14.84
C ALA A 143 -11.40 7.83 13.66
N ILE A 144 -11.83 6.57 13.72
CA ILE A 144 -11.79 5.58 12.65
C ILE A 144 -13.24 5.22 12.28
N LEU A 145 -13.49 4.95 11.00
CA LEU A 145 -14.71 4.29 10.53
C LEU A 145 -14.34 3.13 9.61
N ASP A 146 -15.14 2.08 9.57
CA ASP A 146 -14.91 0.91 8.71
C ASP A 146 -16.10 0.65 7.79
N ALA A 147 -15.83 0.46 6.49
CA ALA A 147 -16.83 0.10 5.48
C ALA A 147 -16.52 -1.32 4.97
N LEU A 148 -17.22 -2.30 5.54
CA LEU A 148 -16.95 -3.71 5.42
C LEU A 148 -18.01 -4.42 4.57
N LYS A 149 -17.57 -5.23 3.60
CA LYS A 149 -18.47 -5.99 2.72
C LYS A 149 -18.02 -7.45 2.65
N PHE A 150 -18.90 -8.37 3.01
CA PHE A 150 -18.62 -9.81 3.08
C PHE A 150 -19.67 -10.67 2.36
N GLY A 151 -19.39 -11.96 2.23
CA GLY A 151 -20.29 -12.96 1.64
C GLY A 151 -21.52 -13.28 2.49
N ASP A 152 -22.05 -14.49 2.37
CA ASP A 152 -23.19 -14.95 3.18
C ASP A 152 -22.77 -15.16 4.66
N PRO A 153 -23.42 -14.54 5.67
CA PRO A 153 -23.07 -14.71 7.08
C PRO A 153 -23.32 -16.14 7.62
N ALA A 154 -24.14 -16.93 6.92
CA ALA A 154 -24.31 -18.36 7.20
C ALA A 154 -23.10 -19.21 6.75
N ASP A 155 -22.21 -18.68 5.92
CA ASP A 155 -20.98 -19.35 5.52
C ASP A 155 -19.87 -19.26 6.60
N ALA A 156 -19.15 -20.38 6.77
CA ALA A 156 -18.10 -20.50 7.78
C ALA A 156 -16.87 -19.62 7.46
N ARG A 157 -16.49 -19.50 6.18
CA ARG A 157 -15.39 -18.64 5.76
C ARG A 157 -15.75 -17.17 5.97
N THR A 158 -16.96 -16.76 5.61
CA THR A 158 -17.45 -15.39 5.87
C THR A 158 -17.39 -15.05 7.36
N ARG A 159 -17.87 -15.93 8.26
CA ARG A 159 -17.74 -15.70 9.71
C ARG A 159 -16.29 -15.64 10.21
N HIS A 160 -15.37 -16.36 9.56
CA HIS A 160 -13.95 -16.26 9.88
C HIS A 160 -13.38 -14.90 9.48
N LEU A 161 -13.67 -14.43 8.26
CA LEU A 161 -13.26 -13.12 7.75
C LEU A 161 -13.79 -11.99 8.63
N VAL A 162 -15.10 -11.97 8.91
CA VAL A 162 -15.73 -10.95 9.77
C VAL A 162 -15.04 -10.89 11.13
N ARG A 163 -14.83 -12.04 11.79
CA ARG A 163 -14.18 -12.09 13.10
C ARG A 163 -12.72 -11.62 13.06
N GLY A 164 -11.98 -11.98 12.01
CA GLY A 164 -10.60 -11.54 11.86
C GLY A 164 -10.53 -10.02 11.63
N VAL A 165 -11.29 -9.51 10.67
CA VAL A 165 -11.27 -8.10 10.27
C VAL A 165 -11.71 -7.18 11.41
N VAL A 166 -12.86 -7.45 12.05
CA VAL A 166 -13.35 -6.61 13.15
C VAL A 166 -12.36 -6.61 14.32
N ARG A 167 -11.73 -7.77 14.61
CA ARG A 167 -10.67 -7.84 15.64
C ARG A 167 -9.39 -7.13 15.22
N GLY A 168 -9.03 -7.14 13.93
CA GLY A 168 -7.88 -6.42 13.41
C GLY A 168 -8.07 -4.90 13.49
N VAL A 169 -9.22 -4.40 13.00
CA VAL A 169 -9.59 -2.98 13.08
C VAL A 169 -9.59 -2.51 14.53
N GLY A 170 -10.37 -3.18 15.38
CA GLY A 170 -10.46 -2.84 16.79
C GLY A 170 -9.13 -3.04 17.53
N GLY A 171 -8.37 -4.08 17.21
CA GLY A 171 -7.08 -4.37 17.83
C GLY A 171 -6.07 -3.25 17.61
N TYR A 172 -5.90 -2.81 16.37
CA TYR A 172 -4.96 -1.73 16.05
C TYR A 172 -5.44 -0.38 16.61
N GLY A 173 -6.70 -0.01 16.36
CA GLY A 173 -7.28 1.25 16.84
C GLY A 173 -7.24 1.40 18.36
N ASN A 174 -7.62 0.34 19.10
CA ASN A 174 -7.58 0.34 20.56
C ASN A 174 -6.17 0.46 21.12
N CYS A 175 -5.18 -0.19 20.51
CA CYS A 175 -3.78 -0.09 20.93
C CYS A 175 -3.20 1.30 20.72
N VAL A 176 -3.49 1.93 19.57
CA VAL A 176 -3.06 3.32 19.29
C VAL A 176 -3.84 4.33 20.15
N GLY A 177 -5.06 3.99 20.54
CA GLY A 177 -5.96 4.87 21.30
C GLY A 177 -6.82 5.77 20.42
N VAL A 178 -7.16 5.32 19.20
CA VAL A 178 -8.09 6.02 18.29
C VAL A 178 -9.36 5.18 18.16
N PRO A 179 -10.54 5.72 18.53
CA PRO A 179 -11.77 4.95 18.56
C PRO A 179 -12.33 4.70 17.15
N THR A 180 -12.80 3.48 16.89
CA THR A 180 -13.73 3.22 15.78
C THR A 180 -15.12 3.69 16.20
N VAL A 181 -15.61 4.77 15.60
CA VAL A 181 -16.84 5.46 16.04
C VAL A 181 -18.10 5.04 15.29
N GLY A 182 -17.95 4.29 14.19
CA GLY A 182 -19.05 3.83 13.36
C GLY A 182 -18.53 3.23 12.05
N GLY A 183 -19.43 2.86 11.16
CA GLY A 183 -19.07 2.20 9.92
C GLY A 183 -20.28 1.77 9.09
N GLU A 184 -20.01 0.97 8.08
CA GLU A 184 -20.98 0.28 7.23
C GLU A 184 -20.61 -1.22 7.22
N LEU A 185 -21.59 -2.10 7.43
CA LEU A 185 -21.42 -3.55 7.28
C LEU A 185 -22.47 -4.08 6.32
N VAL A 186 -22.03 -4.74 5.25
CA VAL A 186 -22.93 -5.32 4.24
C VAL A 186 -22.53 -6.77 3.94
N PHE A 187 -23.54 -7.63 3.85
CA PHE A 187 -23.44 -9.02 3.43
C PHE A 187 -24.13 -9.21 2.09
N HIS A 188 -23.38 -9.67 1.09
CA HIS A 188 -23.92 -10.04 -0.22
C HIS A 188 -23.06 -11.13 -0.87
N PRO A 189 -23.64 -12.15 -1.54
CA PRO A 189 -22.90 -13.28 -2.11
C PRO A 189 -21.75 -12.89 -3.06
N SER A 190 -21.83 -11.74 -3.74
CA SER A 190 -20.76 -11.24 -4.62
C SER A 190 -19.43 -10.97 -3.90
N TYR A 191 -19.43 -10.81 -2.57
CA TYR A 191 -18.23 -10.57 -1.78
C TYR A 191 -17.69 -11.84 -1.10
N ALA A 192 -18.21 -13.03 -1.43
CA ALA A 192 -17.78 -14.29 -0.80
C ALA A 192 -16.29 -14.60 -1.02
N PHE A 193 -15.74 -14.22 -2.17
CA PHE A 193 -14.34 -14.47 -2.52
C PHE A 193 -13.43 -13.27 -2.31
N ASN A 194 -13.93 -12.07 -2.63
CA ASN A 194 -13.20 -10.81 -2.49
C ASN A 194 -13.97 -9.90 -1.51
N PRO A 195 -13.71 -10.00 -0.19
CA PRO A 195 -14.29 -9.08 0.77
C PRO A 195 -13.76 -7.67 0.52
N LEU A 196 -14.58 -6.66 0.81
CA LEU A 196 -14.11 -5.27 0.83
C LEU A 196 -13.90 -4.85 2.28
N VAL A 197 -12.68 -4.41 2.56
CA VAL A 197 -12.26 -3.94 3.87
C VAL A 197 -11.70 -2.55 3.66
N ASN A 198 -12.58 -1.57 3.81
CA ASN A 198 -12.22 -0.18 3.70
C ASN A 198 -12.19 0.45 5.10
N VAL A 199 -11.18 1.26 5.38
CA VAL A 199 -11.03 1.97 6.66
C VAL A 199 -10.84 3.45 6.35
N MET A 200 -11.59 4.28 7.07
CA MET A 200 -11.50 5.73 7.07
C MET A 200 -10.84 6.17 8.37
N ALA A 201 -10.01 7.20 8.31
CA ALA A 201 -9.60 7.92 9.50
C ALA A 201 -9.93 9.42 9.35
N ILE A 202 -10.18 10.05 10.48
CA ILE A 202 -10.47 11.47 10.63
C ILE A 202 -9.48 12.04 11.64
N GLY A 203 -8.85 13.15 11.31
CA GLY A 203 -7.96 13.87 12.22
C GLY A 203 -8.26 15.36 12.28
N LEU A 204 -7.90 15.98 13.40
CA LEU A 204 -8.05 17.41 13.66
C LEU A 204 -6.68 18.09 13.66
N LEU A 205 -6.58 19.26 13.03
CA LEU A 205 -5.38 20.09 13.01
C LEU A 205 -5.73 21.59 13.13
N ASP A 206 -4.78 22.36 13.65
CA ASP A 206 -4.72 23.79 13.33
C ASP A 206 -4.29 23.92 11.86
N GLU A 207 -4.97 24.77 11.10
CA GLU A 207 -4.68 24.97 9.67
C GLU A 207 -3.22 25.35 9.41
N ARG A 208 -2.57 26.04 10.36
CA ARG A 208 -1.17 26.47 10.24
C ARG A 208 -0.16 25.33 10.34
N ASP A 209 -0.58 24.19 10.91
CA ASP A 209 0.25 23.02 11.14
C ASP A 209 0.13 22.00 9.98
N LEU A 210 -0.66 22.35 8.95
CA LEU A 210 -0.78 21.58 7.73
C LEU A 210 0.60 21.34 7.11
N THR A 211 0.98 20.07 7.05
CA THR A 211 2.27 19.63 6.50
C THR A 211 2.05 18.97 5.14
N ARG A 212 2.96 19.22 4.20
CA ARG A 212 2.90 18.66 2.85
C ARG A 212 3.92 17.55 2.65
N ALA A 213 3.58 16.61 1.78
CA ALA A 213 4.45 15.53 1.39
C ALA A 213 5.39 15.93 0.25
N ALA A 214 6.32 16.87 0.51
CA ALA A 214 7.25 17.42 -0.48
C ALA A 214 8.70 17.43 0.04
N ALA A 215 9.67 17.37 -0.86
CA ALA A 215 11.10 17.46 -0.54
C ALA A 215 11.75 18.73 -1.12
N PRO A 216 11.40 19.93 -0.60
CA PRO A 216 11.96 21.18 -1.09
C PRO A 216 13.40 21.36 -0.59
N GLY A 217 14.10 22.32 -1.19
CA GLY A 217 15.38 22.83 -0.71
C GLY A 217 16.53 21.86 -0.93
N PRO A 218 17.19 21.90 -2.11
CA PRO A 218 18.43 21.17 -2.35
C PRO A 218 19.42 21.37 -1.21
N GLY A 219 20.01 20.27 -0.73
CA GLY A 219 20.85 20.23 0.46
C GLY A 219 20.14 19.85 1.76
N ASN A 220 18.81 19.89 1.81
CA ASN A 220 18.03 19.34 2.92
C ASN A 220 18.25 17.83 3.06
N LEU A 221 18.11 17.34 4.28
CA LEU A 221 18.35 15.94 4.63
C LEU A 221 17.05 15.16 4.58
N ALA A 222 17.12 13.95 4.03
CA ALA A 222 16.05 12.96 4.11
C ALA A 222 16.32 12.06 5.32
N VAL A 223 15.46 12.13 6.33
CA VAL A 223 15.58 11.40 7.60
C VAL A 223 14.49 10.34 7.66
N LEU A 224 14.88 9.07 7.65
CA LEU A 224 13.97 7.95 7.88
C LEU A 224 13.88 7.72 9.39
N PHE A 225 12.67 7.64 9.93
CA PHE A 225 12.44 7.34 11.33
C PHE A 225 11.26 6.38 11.54
N GLY A 226 11.28 5.66 12.66
CA GLY A 226 10.33 4.59 12.96
C GLY A 226 10.98 3.20 12.90
N SER A 227 10.20 2.20 12.52
CA SER A 227 10.62 0.80 12.44
C SER A 227 11.73 0.56 11.42
N THR A 228 12.54 -0.48 11.65
CA THR A 228 13.64 -0.85 10.72
C THR A 228 13.14 -1.66 9.53
N THR A 229 13.78 -1.48 8.37
CA THR A 229 13.44 -2.14 7.10
C THR A 229 13.74 -3.64 7.13
N GLY A 230 12.77 -4.45 6.69
CA GLY A 230 12.89 -5.90 6.49
C GLY A 230 12.23 -6.36 5.18
N ARG A 231 12.13 -7.66 4.94
CA ARG A 231 11.53 -8.24 3.73
C ARG A 231 10.01 -8.38 3.85
N ASP A 232 9.34 -7.28 4.19
CA ASP A 232 7.88 -7.25 4.33
C ASP A 232 7.23 -6.81 3.03
N GLY A 233 6.22 -7.55 2.58
CA GLY A 233 5.35 -7.13 1.47
C GLY A 233 6.05 -6.91 0.12
N ILE A 234 7.27 -7.42 -0.07
CA ILE A 234 8.00 -7.27 -1.34
C ILE A 234 7.17 -7.91 -2.47
N GLY A 235 6.73 -7.10 -3.44
CA GLY A 235 5.86 -7.51 -4.55
C GLY A 235 4.35 -7.50 -4.22
N GLY A 236 3.96 -7.00 -3.05
CA GLY A 236 2.57 -6.85 -2.62
C GLY A 236 1.74 -6.00 -3.59
N ALA A 237 2.19 -4.78 -3.87
CA ALA A 237 1.50 -3.85 -4.77
C ALA A 237 1.53 -4.28 -6.25
N SER A 238 2.65 -4.81 -6.75
CA SER A 238 2.84 -5.13 -8.19
C SER A 238 2.29 -6.48 -8.61
N VAL A 239 2.44 -7.53 -7.80
CA VAL A 239 2.07 -8.91 -8.19
C VAL A 239 0.76 -9.35 -7.55
N LEU A 240 0.53 -9.03 -6.28
CA LEU A 240 -0.56 -9.64 -5.50
C LEU A 240 -1.83 -8.77 -5.48
N ALA A 241 -1.68 -7.47 -5.20
CA ALA A 241 -2.80 -6.52 -5.21
C ALA A 241 -3.38 -6.29 -6.63
N SER A 242 -2.58 -6.56 -7.66
CA SER A 242 -2.96 -6.40 -9.07
C SER A 242 -3.47 -7.69 -9.73
N ALA A 243 -3.47 -8.84 -9.04
CA ALA A 243 -3.91 -10.13 -9.59
C ALA A 243 -5.39 -10.44 -9.26
N THR A 244 -6.13 -10.95 -10.25
CA THR A 244 -7.52 -11.39 -10.11
C THR A 244 -7.60 -12.79 -9.47
N PHE A 245 -8.53 -13.01 -8.53
CA PHE A 245 -8.75 -14.33 -7.93
C PHE A 245 -9.21 -15.36 -9.00
N GLY A 246 -8.30 -16.23 -9.44
CA GLY A 246 -8.62 -17.48 -10.13
C GLY A 246 -8.64 -18.65 -9.14
N GLU A 247 -9.45 -19.67 -9.42
CA GLU A 247 -9.60 -20.88 -8.58
C GLU A 247 -8.30 -21.72 -8.40
N SER A 248 -7.18 -21.34 -9.02
CA SER A 248 -5.95 -22.14 -9.11
C SER A 248 -4.74 -21.63 -8.28
N HIS A 249 -4.87 -20.60 -7.44
CA HIS A 249 -3.72 -20.05 -6.69
C HIS A 249 -3.39 -20.77 -5.36
N SER A 250 -3.91 -21.97 -5.14
CA SER A 250 -3.70 -22.75 -3.92
C SER A 250 -2.48 -23.71 -3.95
N ALA A 251 -1.70 -23.76 -5.04
CA ALA A 251 -0.65 -24.79 -5.21
C ALA A 251 0.82 -24.34 -5.03
N ASP A 252 1.16 -23.06 -5.17
CA ASP A 252 2.57 -22.63 -5.09
C ASP A 252 2.91 -21.99 -3.74
N GLY A 253 3.51 -22.77 -2.85
CA GLY A 253 4.03 -22.31 -1.54
C GLY A 253 5.13 -21.24 -1.62
N ALA A 254 5.62 -20.92 -2.82
CA ALA A 254 6.71 -19.97 -3.07
C ALA A 254 6.26 -18.50 -3.26
N LYS A 255 4.95 -18.24 -3.42
CA LYS A 255 4.39 -16.89 -3.68
C LYS A 255 3.51 -16.37 -2.55
N ARG A 256 3.71 -16.84 -1.31
CA ARG A 256 3.06 -16.21 -0.16
C ARG A 256 3.90 -14.98 0.22
N PRO A 257 3.42 -13.75 -0.03
CA PRO A 257 4.06 -12.58 0.54
C PRO A 257 4.14 -12.78 2.05
N THR A 258 5.24 -12.35 2.65
CA THR A 258 5.34 -12.22 4.11
C THR A 258 4.17 -11.35 4.57
N VAL A 259 3.21 -11.98 5.27
CA VAL A 259 2.05 -11.29 5.83
C VAL A 259 2.56 -10.11 6.63
N GLN A 260 2.17 -8.89 6.23
CA GLN A 260 2.53 -7.68 6.95
C GLN A 260 1.88 -7.74 8.32
N VAL A 261 2.67 -7.58 9.38
CA VAL A 261 2.18 -7.50 10.75
C VAL A 261 2.39 -6.07 11.23
N GLY A 262 1.31 -5.39 11.59
CA GLY A 262 1.39 -4.03 12.11
C GLY A 262 1.81 -4.01 13.58
N ASP A 263 2.58 -2.99 13.97
CA ASP A 263 2.92 -2.69 15.36
C ASP A 263 2.22 -1.40 15.82
N PRO A 264 0.99 -1.49 16.37
CA PRO A 264 0.25 -0.32 16.80
C PRO A 264 0.91 0.44 17.97
N PHE A 265 1.82 -0.20 18.72
CA PHE A 265 2.53 0.48 19.79
C PHE A 265 3.64 1.37 19.22
N ALA A 266 4.36 0.89 18.21
CA ALA A 266 5.32 1.71 17.47
C ALA A 266 4.60 2.86 16.73
N GLU A 267 3.44 2.60 16.12
CA GLU A 267 2.63 3.63 15.46
C GLU A 267 2.19 4.73 16.42
N LYS A 268 1.81 4.39 17.66
CA LYS A 268 1.49 5.40 18.69
C LYS A 268 2.68 6.32 18.96
N LEU A 269 3.89 5.78 19.08
CA LEU A 269 5.10 6.59 19.27
C LEU A 269 5.37 7.47 18.04
N LEU A 270 5.14 6.93 16.84
CA LEU A 270 5.29 7.62 15.56
C LEU A 270 4.35 8.81 15.43
N ILE A 271 3.08 8.65 15.83
CA ILE A 271 2.08 9.73 15.89
C ILE A 271 2.58 10.87 16.80
N GLU A 272 2.96 10.55 18.03
CA GLU A 272 3.34 11.59 18.99
C GLU A 272 4.63 12.32 18.57
N ALA A 273 5.63 11.59 18.08
CA ALA A 273 6.85 12.19 17.57
C ALA A 273 6.58 13.08 16.34
N SER A 274 5.76 12.63 15.39
CA SER A 274 5.46 13.38 14.17
C SER A 274 4.71 14.67 14.47
N LEU A 275 3.69 14.61 15.32
CA LEU A 275 2.92 15.80 15.71
C LEU A 275 3.77 16.79 16.52
N GLU A 276 4.70 16.31 17.34
CA GLU A 276 5.63 17.19 18.06
C GLU A 276 6.64 17.86 17.11
N LEU A 277 7.21 17.12 16.15
CA LEU A 277 8.11 17.66 15.12
C LEU A 277 7.44 18.76 14.29
N ILE A 278 6.16 18.57 13.95
CA ILE A 278 5.34 19.55 13.23
C ILE A 278 5.06 20.78 14.11
N GLY A 279 4.63 20.56 15.35
CA GLY A 279 4.34 21.64 16.31
C GLY A 279 5.57 22.51 16.63
N GLU A 280 6.77 21.92 16.68
CA GLU A 280 8.04 22.63 16.83
C GLU A 280 8.58 23.23 15.50
N ARG A 281 7.87 23.03 14.39
CA ARG A 281 8.21 23.52 13.05
C ARG A 281 9.60 23.09 12.60
N LEU A 282 9.95 21.82 12.82
CA LEU A 282 11.27 21.28 12.51
C LEU A 282 11.38 20.69 11.10
N LEU A 283 10.25 20.48 10.43
CA LEU A 283 10.17 19.77 9.16
C LEU A 283 9.91 20.73 7.99
N GLU A 284 10.49 20.42 6.84
CA GLU A 284 10.17 21.05 5.55
C GLU A 284 9.19 20.19 4.73
N GLY A 285 9.07 18.91 5.09
CA GLY A 285 8.09 17.98 4.55
C GLY A 285 8.08 16.67 5.33
N LEU A 286 6.97 15.95 5.26
CA LEU A 286 6.77 14.67 5.93
C LEU A 286 6.00 13.75 5.00
N GLN A 287 6.43 12.49 4.91
CA GLN A 287 5.81 11.48 4.05
C GLN A 287 5.77 10.15 4.76
N ASP A 288 4.66 9.43 4.66
CA ASP A 288 4.54 8.07 5.16
C ASP A 288 5.17 7.05 4.20
N LEU A 289 5.47 5.86 4.71
CA LEU A 289 5.91 4.74 3.89
C LEU A 289 4.81 3.68 3.87
N GLY A 290 4.15 3.55 2.71
CA GLY A 290 3.21 2.48 2.38
C GLY A 290 3.71 1.61 1.24
N ALA A 291 2.84 1.39 0.24
CA ALA A 291 3.17 0.66 -0.98
C ALA A 291 4.37 1.27 -1.71
N GLY A 292 5.33 0.44 -2.13
CA GLY A 292 6.58 0.90 -2.75
C GLY A 292 7.60 1.50 -1.78
N GLY A 293 7.28 1.61 -0.49
CA GLY A 293 8.24 1.92 0.57
C GLY A 293 9.07 3.17 0.30
N ILE A 294 10.38 3.01 0.39
CA ILE A 294 11.34 4.13 0.22
C ILE A 294 11.29 4.68 -1.20
N THR A 295 11.09 3.82 -2.21
CA THR A 295 10.96 4.24 -3.61
C THR A 295 9.81 5.23 -3.80
N CYS A 296 8.64 4.90 -3.26
CA CYS A 296 7.47 5.75 -3.34
C CYS A 296 7.69 7.06 -2.56
N ALA A 297 8.10 6.95 -1.29
CA ALA A 297 8.29 8.11 -0.44
C ALA A 297 9.30 9.12 -1.01
N THR A 298 10.41 8.67 -1.59
CA THR A 298 11.42 9.57 -2.17
C THR A 298 11.00 10.12 -3.53
N SER A 299 10.42 9.30 -4.41
CA SER A 299 10.02 9.77 -5.74
C SER A 299 8.84 10.73 -5.70
N GLU A 300 7.80 10.48 -4.89
CA GLU A 300 6.64 11.37 -4.79
C GLU A 300 7.00 12.73 -4.17
N THR A 301 7.79 12.72 -3.09
CA THR A 301 8.18 13.96 -2.42
C THR A 301 9.10 14.81 -3.28
N ALA A 302 10.00 14.18 -4.03
CA ALA A 302 10.89 14.85 -4.99
C ALA A 302 10.10 15.45 -6.16
N ASP A 303 9.22 14.67 -6.81
CA ASP A 303 8.41 15.14 -7.94
C ASP A 303 7.49 16.30 -7.57
N ARG A 304 6.78 16.20 -6.42
CA ARG A 304 5.91 17.27 -5.92
C ARG A 304 6.66 18.59 -5.66
N ALA A 305 7.95 18.51 -5.31
CA ALA A 305 8.79 19.68 -5.07
C ALA A 305 9.55 20.18 -6.31
N GLY A 306 9.57 19.40 -7.41
CA GLY A 306 10.43 19.65 -8.56
C GLY A 306 11.92 19.51 -8.25
N THR A 307 12.27 18.63 -7.31
CA THR A 307 13.64 18.34 -6.85
C THR A 307 14.00 16.87 -7.11
N GLY A 308 15.22 16.47 -6.77
CA GLY A 308 15.63 15.07 -6.69
C GLY A 308 15.97 14.65 -5.26
N ILE A 309 16.28 13.37 -5.05
CA ILE A 309 16.80 12.84 -3.78
C ILE A 309 17.90 11.82 -4.08
N GLU A 310 19.09 12.05 -3.52
CA GLU A 310 20.13 11.02 -3.42
C GLU A 310 19.91 10.20 -2.14
N VAL A 311 19.66 8.91 -2.28
CA VAL A 311 19.44 7.94 -1.20
C VAL A 311 20.71 7.13 -0.96
N ASP A 312 21.22 7.17 0.27
CA ASP A 312 22.25 6.27 0.76
C ASP A 312 21.62 4.94 1.19
N LEU A 313 21.81 3.91 0.36
CA LEU A 313 21.30 2.58 0.65
C LEU A 313 21.86 2.05 1.98
N ASP A 314 23.13 2.33 2.28
CA ASP A 314 23.86 1.75 3.41
C ASP A 314 23.50 2.41 4.75
N ALA A 315 22.97 3.64 4.70
CA ALA A 315 22.49 4.36 5.88
C ALA A 315 21.08 3.92 6.33
N ILE A 316 20.34 3.17 5.50
CA ILE A 316 18.98 2.71 5.84
C ILE A 316 19.07 1.66 6.96
N PRO A 317 18.38 1.87 8.11
CA PRO A 317 18.31 0.88 9.18
C PRO A 317 17.60 -0.40 8.74
N ARG A 318 18.24 -1.55 8.91
CA ARG A 318 17.72 -2.87 8.51
C ARG A 318 17.73 -3.84 9.70
N ARG A 319 16.68 -4.65 9.82
CA ARG A 319 16.64 -5.77 10.80
C ARG A 319 17.11 -7.09 10.21
N GLU A 320 17.07 -7.24 8.90
CA GLU A 320 17.54 -8.43 8.20
C GLU A 320 18.88 -8.19 7.52
N ARG A 321 19.78 -9.17 7.63
CA ARG A 321 21.08 -9.14 6.95
C ARG A 321 20.95 -9.55 5.50
N GLY A 322 21.87 -9.05 4.67
CA GLY A 322 22.00 -9.47 3.27
C GLY A 322 20.81 -9.11 2.38
N MET A 323 20.04 -8.07 2.75
CA MET A 323 18.99 -7.56 1.87
C MET A 323 19.60 -6.97 0.60
N ALA A 324 19.15 -7.42 -0.56
CA ALA A 324 19.52 -6.88 -1.85
C ALA A 324 18.99 -5.44 -2.00
N PRO A 325 19.62 -4.59 -2.84
CA PRO A 325 19.21 -3.19 -2.99
C PRO A 325 17.72 -3.02 -3.30
N PHE A 326 17.16 -3.84 -4.19
CA PHE A 326 15.75 -3.76 -4.52
C PHE A 326 14.87 -4.11 -3.32
N GLU A 327 15.20 -5.17 -2.55
CA GLU A 327 14.45 -5.57 -1.35
C GLU A 327 14.37 -4.43 -0.33
N VAL A 328 15.42 -3.62 -0.21
CA VAL A 328 15.44 -2.45 0.68
C VAL A 328 14.56 -1.32 0.15
N MET A 329 14.71 -1.00 -1.14
CA MET A 329 14.04 0.15 -1.76
C MET A 329 12.53 -0.03 -1.93
N ILE A 330 12.05 -1.26 -2.14
CA ILE A 330 10.62 -1.57 -2.32
C ILE A 330 9.96 -2.26 -1.12
N SER A 331 10.69 -2.41 -0.01
CA SER A 331 10.15 -3.00 1.22
C SER A 331 8.96 -2.18 1.72
N GLU A 332 7.86 -2.87 2.03
CA GLU A 332 6.64 -2.31 2.61
C GLU A 332 6.57 -2.57 4.13
N SER A 333 7.73 -2.59 4.81
CA SER A 333 7.77 -2.60 6.28
C SER A 333 6.95 -1.45 6.85
N GLN A 334 6.15 -1.75 7.87
CA GLN A 334 5.18 -0.84 8.46
C GLN A 334 5.84 0.15 9.45
N GLU A 335 5.07 1.14 9.93
CA GLU A 335 5.45 2.13 10.95
C GLU A 335 6.75 2.91 10.64
N ARG A 336 6.86 3.44 9.42
CA ARG A 336 8.00 4.25 8.96
C ARG A 336 7.55 5.56 8.36
N MET A 337 8.35 6.60 8.56
CA MET A 337 8.13 7.94 8.03
C MET A 337 9.43 8.50 7.43
N LEU A 338 9.30 9.31 6.40
CA LEU A 338 10.38 10.08 5.78
C LEU A 338 10.16 11.57 6.07
N ALA A 339 11.07 12.18 6.83
CA ALA A 339 11.08 13.60 7.11
C ALA A 339 12.12 14.32 6.25
N ILE A 340 11.78 15.50 5.74
CA ILE A 340 12.70 16.41 5.07
C ILE A 340 13.09 17.50 6.05
N VAL A 341 14.38 17.62 6.34
CA VAL A 341 14.89 18.38 7.48
C VAL A 341 16.06 19.26 7.05
N ARG A 342 16.06 20.53 7.45
CA ARG A 342 17.21 21.41 7.25
C ARG A 342 18.40 20.94 8.09
N PRO A 343 19.64 20.96 7.58
CA PRO A 343 20.81 20.45 8.32
C PRO A 343 20.96 21.03 9.74
N GLU A 344 20.69 22.31 9.93
CA GLU A 344 20.77 22.98 11.23
C GLU A 344 19.70 22.54 12.25
N ARG A 345 18.64 21.86 11.80
CA ARG A 345 17.56 21.32 12.64
C ARG A 345 17.71 19.84 12.94
N LEU A 346 18.69 19.16 12.34
CA LEU A 346 18.84 17.71 12.44
C LEU A 346 18.91 17.22 13.89
N GLU A 347 19.74 17.85 14.73
CA GLU A 347 19.90 17.40 16.12
C GLU A 347 18.62 17.57 16.95
N ALA A 348 17.84 18.61 16.68
CA ALA A 348 16.54 18.78 17.32
C ALA A 348 15.60 17.62 16.92
N VAL A 349 15.50 17.32 15.63
CA VAL A 349 14.69 16.19 15.12
C VAL A 349 15.14 14.86 15.74
N LEU A 350 16.44 14.56 15.73
CA LEU A 350 16.97 13.34 16.33
C LEU A 350 16.73 13.27 17.85
N ALA A 351 16.74 14.41 18.55
CA ALA A 351 16.42 14.46 19.97
C ALA A 351 14.96 14.10 20.24
N ILE A 352 14.01 14.58 19.42
CA ILE A 352 12.60 14.21 19.51
C ILE A 352 12.43 12.71 19.26
N CYS A 353 13.02 12.17 18.19
CA CYS A 353 12.95 10.73 17.90
C CYS A 353 13.50 9.89 19.06
N ARG A 354 14.66 10.27 19.64
CA ARG A 354 15.23 9.58 20.82
C ARG A 354 14.31 9.65 22.04
N ARG A 355 13.65 10.78 22.29
CA ARG A 355 12.71 10.96 23.41
C ARG A 355 11.52 10.02 23.30
N TRP A 356 11.01 9.81 22.08
CA TRP A 356 9.92 8.86 21.80
C TRP A 356 10.41 7.42 21.57
N GLY A 357 11.71 7.15 21.68
CA GLY A 357 12.29 5.81 21.51
C GLY A 357 12.30 5.31 20.06
N LEU A 358 12.21 6.21 19.08
CA LEU A 358 12.18 5.87 17.66
C LEU A 358 13.59 5.90 17.05
N PRO A 359 14.02 4.82 16.38
CA PRO A 359 15.19 4.86 15.51
C PRO A 359 15.03 5.94 14.44
N ALA A 360 16.10 6.67 14.16
CA ALA A 360 16.14 7.67 13.10
C ALA A 360 17.52 7.69 12.45
N ALA A 361 17.57 7.82 11.13
CA ALA A 361 18.79 7.88 10.35
C ALA A 361 18.65 8.86 9.19
N VAL A 362 19.71 9.61 8.92
CA VAL A 362 19.82 10.37 7.66
C VAL A 362 20.09 9.36 6.56
N VAL A 363 19.12 9.17 5.67
CA VAL A 363 19.16 8.19 4.57
C VAL A 363 19.39 8.84 3.22
N GLY A 364 19.42 10.16 3.14
CA GLY A 364 19.61 10.84 1.87
C GLY A 364 19.67 12.35 1.98
N ARG A 365 19.76 12.98 0.81
CA ARG A 365 19.81 14.44 0.65
C ARG A 365 19.02 14.86 -0.59
N VAL A 366 18.28 15.96 -0.47
CA VAL A 366 17.57 16.58 -1.58
C VAL A 366 18.56 17.18 -2.58
N THR A 367 18.35 16.91 -3.87
CA THR A 367 19.15 17.39 -5.00
C THR A 367 18.32 18.31 -5.90
N ASP A 368 18.97 18.97 -6.86
CA ASP A 368 18.34 19.90 -7.81
C ASP A 368 18.23 19.35 -9.25
N ASP A 369 18.62 18.09 -9.47
CA ASP A 369 18.63 17.44 -10.78
C ASP A 369 17.31 16.77 -11.15
N GLY A 370 16.39 16.61 -10.21
CA GLY A 370 15.08 15.98 -10.45
C GLY A 370 15.09 14.45 -10.42
N ASP A 371 16.23 13.84 -10.06
CA ASP A 371 16.41 12.39 -10.08
C ASP A 371 16.31 11.79 -8.67
N VAL A 372 15.73 10.59 -8.57
CA VAL A 372 15.98 9.68 -7.46
C VAL A 372 17.22 8.88 -7.78
N THR A 373 18.32 9.17 -7.07
CA THR A 373 19.60 8.46 -7.22
C THR A 373 19.82 7.57 -6.00
N VAL A 374 20.05 6.28 -6.20
CA VAL A 374 20.38 5.35 -5.12
C VAL A 374 21.88 5.05 -5.18
N VAL A 375 22.58 5.27 -4.08
CA VAL A 375 24.03 5.03 -3.97
C VAL A 375 24.36 4.05 -2.86
N SER A 376 25.50 3.38 -3.00
CA SER A 376 26.13 2.63 -1.91
C SER A 376 27.52 3.22 -1.63
N ARG A 377 27.80 3.45 -0.36
CA ARG A 377 29.08 3.94 0.16
C ARG A 377 29.95 2.82 0.72
N GLN A 378 29.46 1.58 0.76
CA GLN A 378 30.27 0.40 1.07
C GLN A 378 31.25 0.07 -0.07
N GLY A 379 32.49 -0.23 0.30
CA GLY A 379 33.52 -0.68 -0.65
C GLY A 379 34.10 0.41 -1.54
N VAL A 380 33.90 1.69 -1.21
CA VAL A 380 34.52 2.81 -1.91
C VAL A 380 36.02 2.83 -1.60
N GLY A 381 36.86 2.71 -2.65
CA GLY A 381 38.32 2.86 -2.56
C GLY A 381 38.75 4.32 -2.30
N GLU A 382 40.05 4.60 -2.42
CA GLU A 382 40.65 5.92 -2.09
C GLU A 382 40.04 7.13 -2.83
N SER A 383 39.24 6.92 -3.88
CA SER A 383 38.56 8.00 -4.64
C SER A 383 37.39 8.65 -3.90
N GLY A 384 36.81 8.01 -2.87
CA GLY A 384 35.74 8.59 -2.05
C GLY A 384 34.37 8.76 -2.74
N THR A 385 34.23 8.40 -4.03
CA THR A 385 32.97 8.52 -4.77
C THR A 385 32.02 7.35 -4.47
N PRO A 386 30.77 7.60 -4.02
CA PRO A 386 29.76 6.54 -3.86
C PRO A 386 29.50 5.78 -5.17
N ARG A 387 29.22 4.47 -5.07
CA ARG A 387 28.79 3.67 -6.21
C ARG A 387 27.31 3.94 -6.49
N GLU A 388 27.00 4.49 -7.65
CA GLU A 388 25.63 4.61 -8.13
C GLU A 388 25.04 3.22 -8.44
N LEU A 389 23.86 2.95 -7.88
CA LEU A 389 23.11 1.69 -8.07
C LEU A 389 21.87 1.89 -8.95
N ALA A 390 21.26 3.07 -8.92
CA ALA A 390 20.14 3.45 -9.77
C ALA A 390 20.08 4.97 -9.89
N ARG A 391 19.55 5.45 -11.03
CA ARG A 391 19.25 6.86 -11.25
C ARG A 391 18.03 6.97 -12.17
N ILE A 392 16.93 7.47 -11.62
CA ILE A 392 15.64 7.54 -12.31
C ILE A 392 15.05 8.94 -12.10
N PRO A 393 14.60 9.64 -13.16
CA PRO A 393 13.85 10.89 -12.97
C PRO A 393 12.63 10.65 -12.06
N ALA A 394 12.47 11.45 -11.00
CA ALA A 394 11.41 11.25 -10.01
C ALA A 394 10.02 11.22 -10.66
N ARG A 395 9.79 12.12 -11.62
CA ARG A 395 8.56 12.20 -12.41
C ARG A 395 8.25 10.96 -13.23
N ALA A 396 9.26 10.22 -13.69
CA ALA A 396 9.09 9.00 -14.49
C ALA A 396 8.47 7.87 -13.65
N LEU A 397 8.73 7.85 -12.35
CA LEU A 397 8.11 6.92 -11.40
C LEU A 397 6.70 7.38 -11.00
N THR A 398 6.38 8.67 -11.09
CA THR A 398 5.20 9.26 -10.44
C THR A 398 4.28 9.97 -11.45
N SER A 399 4.39 11.28 -11.61
CA SER A 399 3.45 12.08 -12.41
C SER A 399 3.35 11.65 -13.88
N GLU A 400 4.45 11.14 -14.47
CA GLU A 400 4.56 10.64 -15.84
C GLU A 400 4.41 9.12 -15.98
N ALA A 401 3.95 8.44 -14.91
CA ALA A 401 3.59 7.02 -14.99
C ALA A 401 2.55 6.77 -16.10
N ILE A 402 2.61 5.59 -16.71
CA ILE A 402 1.73 5.21 -17.80
C ILE A 402 0.25 5.28 -17.39
N VAL A 403 -0.60 5.75 -18.28
CA VAL A 403 -2.07 5.77 -18.10
C VAL A 403 -2.70 5.14 -19.33
N TYR A 404 -3.53 4.14 -19.10
CA TYR A 404 -4.26 3.43 -20.14
C TYR A 404 -5.64 4.05 -20.35
N ASP A 405 -6.01 4.23 -21.62
CA ASP A 405 -7.39 4.36 -22.02
C ASP A 405 -7.93 2.96 -22.33
N ARG A 406 -8.77 2.43 -21.43
CA ARG A 406 -9.29 1.07 -21.52
C ARG A 406 -10.58 1.08 -22.31
N GLU A 407 -10.68 0.24 -23.35
CA GLU A 407 -11.92 0.07 -24.09
C GLU A 407 -13.02 -0.48 -23.16
N ALA A 408 -14.06 0.32 -22.91
CA ALA A 408 -15.21 -0.07 -22.12
C ALA A 408 -16.37 -0.50 -23.02
N ARG A 409 -16.98 -1.65 -22.72
CA ARG A 409 -18.21 -2.11 -23.36
C ARG A 409 -19.28 -2.36 -22.30
N PRO A 410 -20.55 -2.01 -22.54
CA PRO A 410 -21.62 -2.36 -21.60
C PRO A 410 -21.62 -3.86 -21.32
N PRO A 411 -21.82 -4.29 -20.06
CA PRO A 411 -21.90 -5.71 -19.74
C PRO A 411 -23.06 -6.35 -20.50
N THR A 412 -22.84 -7.54 -21.05
CA THR A 412 -23.87 -8.32 -21.77
C THR A 412 -25.04 -8.71 -20.87
N HIS A 413 -24.78 -8.81 -19.56
CA HIS A 413 -25.79 -8.96 -18.53
C HIS A 413 -25.98 -7.64 -17.78
N ILE A 414 -26.91 -6.81 -18.24
CA ILE A 414 -27.37 -5.65 -17.46
C ILE A 414 -28.27 -6.23 -16.36
N ARG A 415 -27.80 -6.24 -15.11
CA ARG A 415 -28.75 -6.26 -13.99
C ARG A 415 -29.62 -5.03 -14.21
N ARG A 416 -30.90 -5.22 -14.55
CA ARG A 416 -31.88 -4.18 -14.24
C ARG A 416 -31.79 -4.09 -12.72
N ALA A 417 -31.02 -3.12 -12.26
CA ALA A 417 -31.21 -2.62 -10.93
C ALA A 417 -32.34 -1.61 -11.10
N PRO A 418 -33.37 -1.64 -10.25
CA PRO A 418 -34.29 -0.53 -10.25
C PRO A 418 -33.50 0.74 -9.94
N ALA A 419 -33.98 1.87 -10.44
CA ALA A 419 -33.48 3.17 -10.00
C ALA A 419 -33.49 3.23 -8.45
N PRO A 420 -32.54 3.93 -7.81
CA PRO A 420 -32.55 4.12 -6.36
C PRO A 420 -33.94 4.58 -5.90
N GLY A 421 -34.60 3.78 -5.05
CA GLY A 421 -35.93 4.06 -4.51
C GLY A 421 -37.12 3.43 -5.24
N ALA A 422 -36.92 2.65 -6.31
CA ALA A 422 -37.99 1.83 -6.90
C ALA A 422 -37.84 0.36 -6.42
N PRO A 423 -38.86 -0.25 -5.80
CA PRO A 423 -38.86 -1.69 -5.67
C PRO A 423 -39.04 -2.31 -7.06
N GLU A 424 -38.05 -3.08 -7.51
CA GLU A 424 -38.34 -4.15 -8.46
C GLU A 424 -39.28 -5.12 -7.75
N LEU A 425 -40.16 -5.73 -8.53
CA LEU A 425 -41.18 -6.69 -8.11
C LEU A 425 -40.67 -7.64 -6.99
N PRO A 426 -41.57 -8.08 -6.10
CA PRO A 426 -41.21 -8.59 -4.78
C PRO A 426 -40.14 -9.67 -4.92
N HIS A 427 -39.03 -9.44 -4.24
CA HIS A 427 -38.06 -10.48 -3.96
C HIS A 427 -38.83 -11.67 -3.39
N ASP A 428 -38.53 -12.90 -3.79
CA ASP A 428 -39.19 -14.12 -3.30
C ASP A 428 -39.03 -14.35 -1.77
N GLY A 429 -38.38 -13.40 -1.06
CA GLY A 429 -38.22 -13.34 0.39
C GLY A 429 -38.54 -11.98 1.02
N LEU A 430 -39.04 -10.99 0.27
CA LEU A 430 -39.63 -9.76 0.80
C LEU A 430 -41.14 -9.77 0.55
N PRO A 431 -41.92 -9.07 1.38
CA PRO A 431 -43.29 -9.46 1.62
C PRO A 431 -44.16 -9.21 0.39
N GLU A 432 -44.77 -10.28 -0.11
CA GLU A 432 -45.85 -10.18 -1.08
C GLU A 432 -46.93 -9.23 -0.56
N ARG A 433 -47.66 -8.59 -1.48
CA ARG A 433 -48.95 -7.95 -1.15
C ARG A 433 -49.85 -8.98 -0.46
N GLY A 434 -49.98 -8.92 0.87
CA GLY A 434 -50.77 -9.87 1.66
C GLY A 434 -50.06 -10.49 2.88
N MET A 435 -48.76 -10.25 3.08
CA MET A 435 -48.05 -10.70 4.30
C MET A 435 -48.35 -9.81 5.51
N ASP A 436 -48.38 -10.44 6.69
CA ASP A 436 -48.55 -9.76 7.98
C ASP A 436 -47.39 -8.77 8.24
N PRO A 437 -47.64 -7.45 8.33
CA PRO A 437 -46.61 -6.46 8.62
C PRO A 437 -45.81 -6.73 9.90
N GLY A 438 -46.41 -7.41 10.89
CA GLY A 438 -45.69 -7.86 12.09
C GLY A 438 -44.58 -8.84 11.78
N ALA A 439 -44.89 -9.89 11.01
CA ALA A 439 -43.90 -10.88 10.56
C ALA A 439 -42.80 -10.25 9.68
N VAL A 440 -43.17 -9.29 8.82
CA VAL A 440 -42.21 -8.55 7.97
C VAL A 440 -41.22 -7.77 8.82
N LEU A 441 -41.71 -7.00 9.80
CA LEU A 441 -40.85 -6.23 10.68
C LEU A 441 -39.87 -7.14 11.42
N VAL A 442 -40.33 -8.29 11.92
CA VAL A 442 -39.46 -9.27 12.60
C VAL A 442 -38.41 -9.84 11.63
N ALA A 443 -38.77 -10.12 10.38
CA ALA A 443 -37.82 -10.60 9.38
C ALA A 443 -36.76 -9.53 9.05
N LEU A 444 -37.17 -8.27 8.86
CA LEU A 444 -36.25 -7.15 8.61
C LEU A 444 -35.32 -6.90 9.79
N LEU A 445 -35.82 -6.93 11.03
CA LEU A 445 -34.99 -6.81 12.24
C LEU A 445 -34.02 -7.98 12.43
N GLY A 446 -34.26 -9.11 11.78
CA GLY A 446 -33.38 -10.28 11.78
C GLY A 446 -32.43 -10.32 10.58
N ASP A 447 -32.53 -9.39 9.63
CA ASP A 447 -31.65 -9.32 8.47
C ASP A 447 -30.28 -8.76 8.91
N PRO A 448 -29.17 -9.44 8.60
CA PRO A 448 -27.83 -8.99 9.00
C PRO A 448 -27.37 -7.67 8.37
N ASN A 449 -28.12 -7.11 7.41
CA ASN A 449 -27.86 -5.81 6.78
C ASN A 449 -28.67 -4.64 7.37
N LEU A 450 -29.54 -4.88 8.37
CA LEU A 450 -30.40 -3.89 9.02
C LEU A 450 -30.16 -3.88 10.52
#